data_AF-A0A2S9JY20-F1
#
_entry.id   AF-A0A2S9JY20-F1
#
_cell.length_a   1.000
_cell.length_b   1.000
_cell.length_c   1.000
_cell.angle_alpha   90.00
_cell.angle_beta   90.00
_cell.angle_gamma   90.00
#
_symmetry.space_group_name_H-M   'P 1'
#
loop_
_entity.id
_entity.type
_entity.pdbx_description
1 polymer ?
#
loop_
_entity_poly.entity_id
_entity_poly.type
_entity_poly.pdbx_seq_one_letter_code
_entity_poly.pdbx_strand_id
1 'polypeptide(L)'
;MPVFLMILLAIHVLSSIFWAGSTFTLARTGGAGSQQFFRPQMGAATVAFLSGATLLALYHGSWLSGSETVLGIGIFTAIAAAGVQGALRRRPEISHRIAAGLLAVTAVCMVIARFAA
;
A
#
# COMPACT_ATOMS: atom_id res chain seq x y z
N MET A 1 4.63 -22.43 12.07
CA MET A 1 3.48 -21.68 11.53
C MET A 1 3.38 -20.24 12.07
N PRO A 2 3.33 -19.96 13.39
CA PRO A 2 3.13 -18.59 13.87
C PRO A 2 4.31 -17.64 13.55
N VAL A 3 5.55 -18.10 13.71
CA VAL A 3 6.75 -17.26 13.44
C VAL A 3 6.81 -16.83 11.97
N PHE A 4 6.49 -17.72 11.03
CA PHE A 4 6.47 -17.40 9.60
C PHE A 4 5.46 -16.28 9.28
N LEU A 5 4.25 -16.37 9.83
CA LEU A 5 3.21 -15.36 9.62
C LEU A 5 3.57 -14.02 10.26
N MET A 6 4.20 -14.04 11.45
CA MET A 6 4.69 -12.82 12.09
C MET A 6 5.78 -12.14 11.23
N ILE A 7 6.71 -12.91 10.67
CA ILE A 7 7.73 -12.40 9.75
C ILE A 7 7.08 -11.83 8.48
N LEU A 8 6.14 -12.56 7.87
CA LEU A 8 5.44 -12.12 6.66
C LEU A 8 4.65 -10.83 6.89
N LEU A 9 3.94 -10.74 8.01
CA LEU A 9 3.22 -9.54 8.41
C LEU A 9 4.18 -8.37 8.67
N ALA A 10 5.30 -8.61 9.35
CA ALA A 10 6.31 -7.58 9.57
C ALA A 10 6.88 -7.04 8.25
N ILE A 11 7.17 -7.93 7.28
CA ILE A 11 7.62 -7.55 5.93
C ILE A 11 6.56 -6.70 5.23
N HIS A 12 5.29 -7.13 5.28
CA HIS A 12 4.18 -6.40 4.68
C HIS A 12 4.03 -5.00 5.28
N VAL A 13 4.03 -4.89 6.61
CA VAL A 13 3.86 -3.64 7.33
C VAL A 13 5.04 -2.69 7.09
N LEU A 14 6.28 -3.16 7.23
CA LEU A 14 7.46 -2.32 7.05
C LEU A 14 7.60 -1.79 5.62
N SER A 15 7.36 -2.65 4.61
CA SER A 15 7.36 -2.23 3.20
C SER A 15 6.23 -1.23 2.90
N SER A 16 5.03 -1.47 3.41
CA SER A 16 3.89 -0.57 3.24
C SER A 16 4.12 0.78 3.92
N ILE A 17 4.69 0.80 5.13
CA ILE A 17 5.03 2.05 5.85
C ILE A 17 6.05 2.85 5.07
N PHE A 18 7.12 2.22 4.57
CA PHE A 18 8.11 2.92 3.77
C PHE A 18 7.49 3.50 2.49
N TRP A 19 6.68 2.71 1.78
CA TRP A 19 6.02 3.14 0.56
C TRP A 19 5.07 4.33 0.80
N ALA A 20 4.16 4.22 1.78
CA ALA A 20 3.23 5.29 2.12
C ALA A 20 3.94 6.52 2.69
N GLY A 21 4.87 6.33 3.63
CA GLY A 21 5.60 7.43 4.28
C GLY A 21 6.43 8.25 3.29
N SER A 22 7.19 7.59 2.42
CA SER A 22 7.93 8.29 1.35
C SER A 22 6.98 9.00 0.37
N THR A 23 5.84 8.42 0.04
CA THR A 23 4.81 9.07 -0.79
C THR A 23 4.26 10.33 -0.13
N PHE A 24 3.95 10.29 1.16
CA PHE A 24 3.46 11.45 1.91
C PHE A 24 4.49 12.58 2.00
N THR A 25 5.76 12.22 2.23
CA THR A 25 6.87 13.19 2.23
C THR A 25 7.02 13.85 0.86
N LEU A 26 6.99 13.07 -0.22
CA LEU A 26 7.08 13.60 -1.58
C LEU A 26 5.87 14.45 -1.95
N ALA A 27 4.66 14.11 -1.48
CA ALA A 27 3.47 14.93 -1.68
C ALA A 27 3.58 16.33 -1.04
N ARG A 28 4.23 16.43 0.13
CA ARG A 28 4.43 17.70 0.86
C ARG A 28 5.60 18.53 0.34
N THR A 29 6.61 17.88 -0.25
CA THR A 29 7.83 18.53 -0.76
C THR A 29 7.75 18.83 -2.27
N GLY A 30 6.58 18.67 -2.90
CA GLY A 30 6.42 18.91 -4.33
C GLY A 30 7.19 17.90 -5.20
N GLY A 31 7.43 16.69 -4.69
CA GLY A 31 8.17 15.64 -5.40
C GLY A 31 9.69 15.79 -5.37
N ALA A 32 10.24 16.66 -4.51
CA ALA A 32 11.68 16.83 -4.35
C ALA A 32 12.33 15.51 -3.90
N GLY A 33 13.25 14.97 -4.71
CA GLY A 33 13.89 13.68 -4.45
C GLY A 33 13.17 12.47 -5.07
N SER A 34 12.08 12.67 -5.83
CA SER A 34 11.29 11.57 -6.41
C SER A 34 12.09 10.62 -7.31
N GLN A 35 13.10 11.10 -8.04
CA GLN A 35 13.93 10.24 -8.90
C GLN A 35 14.82 9.29 -8.06
N GLN A 36 15.39 9.79 -6.96
CA GLN A 36 16.21 9.00 -6.04
C GLN A 36 15.35 7.96 -5.32
N PHE A 37 14.13 8.34 -4.93
CA PHE A 37 13.20 7.43 -4.26
C PHE A 37 12.49 6.47 -5.19
N PHE A 38 12.45 6.71 -6.51
CA PHE A 38 11.64 5.89 -7.43
C PHE A 38 11.93 4.39 -7.31
N ARG A 39 13.20 3.97 -7.39
CA ARG A 39 13.55 2.54 -7.32
C ARG A 39 13.28 1.94 -5.93
N PRO A 40 13.74 2.54 -4.81
CA PRO A 40 13.40 2.05 -3.47
C PRO A 40 11.89 2.00 -3.20
N GLN A 41 11.16 3.03 -3.63
CA GLN A 41 9.72 3.17 -3.41
C GLN A 41 8.93 2.13 -4.20
N MET A 42 9.23 1.95 -5.49
CA MET A 42 8.59 0.90 -6.30
C MET A 42 8.95 -0.50 -5.80
N GLY A 43 10.20 -0.72 -5.35
CA GLY A 43 10.61 -1.98 -4.73
C GLY A 43 9.80 -2.29 -3.47
N ALA A 44 9.62 -1.31 -2.59
CA ALA A 44 8.80 -1.47 -1.38
C ALA A 44 7.33 -1.71 -1.73
N ALA A 45 6.77 -1.01 -2.72
CA ALA A 45 5.42 -1.26 -3.22
C ALA A 45 5.26 -2.71 -3.69
N THR A 46 6.21 -3.22 -4.48
CA THR A 46 6.21 -4.61 -4.94
C THR A 46 6.26 -5.59 -3.76
N VAL A 47 7.14 -5.37 -2.78
CA VAL A 47 7.21 -6.23 -1.58
C VAL A 47 5.88 -6.19 -0.81
N ALA A 48 5.26 -5.02 -0.66
CA ALA A 48 3.97 -4.87 0.01
C ALA A 48 2.85 -5.65 -0.72
N PHE A 49 2.80 -5.59 -2.05
CA PHE A 49 1.85 -6.37 -2.86
C PHE A 49 2.07 -7.88 -2.73
N LEU A 50 3.31 -8.35 -2.88
CA LEU A 50 3.61 -9.78 -2.83
C LEU A 50 3.32 -10.37 -1.45
N SER A 51 3.75 -9.69 -0.39
CA SER A 51 3.48 -10.11 0.99
C SER A 51 1.99 -10.02 1.34
N GLY A 52 1.29 -8.97 0.89
CA GLY A 52 -0.14 -8.80 1.09
C GLY A 52 -0.96 -9.86 0.35
N ALA A 53 -0.61 -10.17 -0.90
CA ALA A 53 -1.23 -11.23 -1.69
C ALA A 53 -0.98 -12.62 -1.05
N THR A 54 0.22 -12.84 -0.50
CA THR A 54 0.53 -14.07 0.23
C THR A 54 -0.30 -14.17 1.51
N LEU A 55 -0.41 -13.10 2.29
CA LEU A 55 -1.26 -13.05 3.49
C LEU A 55 -2.72 -13.32 3.12
N LEU A 56 -3.22 -12.68 2.06
CA LEU A 56 -4.56 -12.91 1.55
C LEU A 56 -4.76 -14.38 1.21
N ALA A 57 -3.86 -14.99 0.43
CA ALA A 57 -3.97 -16.41 0.04
C ALA A 57 -3.95 -17.38 1.23
N LEU A 58 -3.22 -17.06 2.30
CA LEU A 58 -3.11 -17.91 3.50
C LEU A 58 -4.27 -17.74 4.49
N TYR A 59 -4.87 -16.56 4.54
CA TYR A 59 -5.95 -16.20 5.47
C TYR A 59 -7.31 -15.99 4.79
N HIS A 60 -7.42 -16.36 3.52
CA HIS A 60 -8.64 -16.18 2.75
C HIS A 60 -9.78 -16.98 3.39
N GLY A 61 -10.85 -16.27 3.79
CA GLY A 61 -12.06 -16.85 4.37
C GLY A 61 -13.18 -16.85 3.33
N SER A 62 -14.19 -16.00 3.52
CA SER A 62 -15.28 -15.81 2.58
C SER A 62 -15.34 -14.37 2.09
N TRP A 63 -15.35 -14.20 0.75
CA TRP A 63 -15.43 -12.91 0.04
C TRP A 63 -16.65 -12.05 0.44
N LEU A 64 -17.63 -12.64 1.11
CA LEU A 64 -18.87 -11.99 1.54
C LEU A 64 -18.79 -11.40 2.96
N SER A 65 -17.66 -11.54 3.66
CA SER A 65 -17.46 -10.86 4.94
C SER A 65 -17.24 -9.35 4.75
N GLY A 66 -17.72 -8.56 5.71
CA GLY A 66 -17.54 -7.10 5.70
C GLY A 66 -16.04 -6.72 5.71
N SER A 67 -15.23 -7.47 6.45
CA SER A 67 -13.78 -7.31 6.53
C SER A 67 -13.10 -7.53 5.16
N GLU A 68 -13.46 -8.58 4.42
CA GLU A 68 -12.91 -8.84 3.09
C GLU A 68 -13.34 -7.80 2.06
N THR A 69 -14.59 -7.31 2.15
CA THR A 69 -15.06 -6.19 1.29
C THR A 69 -14.24 -4.93 1.52
N VAL A 70 -14.01 -4.55 2.79
CA VAL A 70 -13.20 -3.37 3.14
C VAL A 70 -11.74 -3.54 2.69
N LEU A 71 -11.15 -4.72 2.87
CA LEU A 71 -9.80 -5.02 2.36
C LEU A 71 -9.73 -4.95 0.84
N GLY A 72 -10.76 -5.42 0.12
CA GLY A 72 -10.84 -5.33 -1.34
C GLY A 72 -10.76 -3.88 -1.84
N ILE A 73 -11.46 -2.96 -1.18
CA ILE A 73 -11.38 -1.51 -1.47
C ILE A 73 -9.95 -1.00 -1.21
N GLY A 74 -9.33 -1.44 -0.11
CA GLY A 74 -7.94 -1.13 0.21
C GLY A 74 -6.96 -1.59 -0.87
N ILE A 75 -7.11 -2.82 -1.37
CA ILE A 75 -6.30 -3.37 -2.45
C ILE A 75 -6.48 -2.55 -3.73
N PHE A 76 -7.73 -2.24 -4.10
CA PHE A 76 -8.02 -1.45 -5.30
C PHE A 76 -7.36 -0.06 -5.25
N THR A 77 -7.49 0.62 -4.11
CA THR A 77 -6.87 1.95 -3.92
C THR A 77 -5.34 1.90 -3.92
N ALA A 78 -4.73 0.84 -3.36
CA ALA A 78 -3.28 0.64 -3.42
C ALA A 78 -2.79 0.43 -4.86
N ILE A 79 -3.50 -0.38 -5.65
CA ILE A 79 -3.19 -0.61 -7.07
C ILE A 79 -3.31 0.71 -7.84
N ALA A 80 -4.37 1.48 -7.61
CA ALA A 80 -4.54 2.80 -8.23
C ALA A 80 -3.40 3.75 -7.84
N ALA A 81 -2.94 3.74 -6.57
CA ALA A 81 -1.82 4.56 -6.12
C ALA A 81 -0.51 4.21 -6.84
N ALA A 82 -0.19 2.92 -6.97
CA ALA A 82 0.97 2.45 -7.73
C ALA A 82 0.86 2.83 -9.22
N GLY A 83 -0.33 2.68 -9.81
CA GLY A 83 -0.62 3.08 -11.18
C GLY A 83 -0.41 4.57 -11.41
N VAL A 84 -0.89 5.43 -10.50
CA VAL A 84 -0.67 6.88 -10.52
C VAL A 84 0.82 7.21 -10.44
N GLN A 85 1.56 6.57 -9.54
CA GLN A 85 3.01 6.78 -9.38
C GLN A 85 3.81 6.40 -10.65
N GLY A 86 3.40 5.32 -11.32
CA GLY A 86 3.97 4.91 -12.59
C GLY A 86 3.59 5.83 -13.75
N ALA A 87 2.31 6.13 -13.91
CA ALA A 87 1.76 6.86 -15.06
C ALA A 87 2.13 8.36 -15.04
N LEU A 88 2.14 8.98 -13.86
CA LEU A 88 2.42 10.42 -13.68
C LEU A 88 3.85 10.69 -13.23
N ARG A 89 4.80 9.79 -13.53
CA ARG A 89 6.22 9.95 -13.16
C ARG A 89 6.85 11.28 -13.60
N ARG A 90 6.38 11.88 -14.70
CA ARG A 90 6.86 13.18 -15.21
C ARG A 90 6.24 14.40 -14.50
N ARG A 91 5.27 14.19 -13.62
CA ARG A 91 4.59 15.21 -12.80
C ARG A 91 4.57 14.76 -11.33
N PRO A 92 5.75 14.65 -10.69
CA PRO A 92 5.90 14.00 -9.39
C PRO A 92 5.05 14.67 -8.30
N GLU A 93 4.87 15.99 -8.35
CA GLU A 93 4.03 16.75 -7.42
C GLU A 93 2.55 16.31 -7.45
N ILE A 94 1.97 16.14 -8.64
CA ILE A 94 0.58 15.67 -8.80
C ILE A 94 0.50 14.19 -8.47
N SER A 95 1.44 13.40 -9.00
CA SER A 95 1.55 11.96 -8.79
C SER A 95 1.49 11.60 -7.30
N HIS A 96 2.39 12.17 -6.48
CA HIS A 96 2.48 11.83 -5.07
C HIS A 96 1.31 12.37 -4.25
N ARG A 97 0.68 13.49 -4.63
CA ARG A 97 -0.52 14.00 -3.93
C ARG A 97 -1.72 13.06 -4.11
N ILE A 98 -1.96 12.61 -5.33
CA ILE A 98 -3.05 11.65 -5.62
C ILE A 98 -2.75 10.32 -4.96
N ALA A 99 -1.53 9.79 -5.15
CA ALA A 99 -1.12 8.52 -4.56
C ALA A 99 -1.14 8.56 -3.02
N ALA A 100 -0.78 9.68 -2.40
CA ALA A 100 -0.89 9.88 -0.97
C ALA A 100 -2.34 9.75 -0.48
N GLY A 101 -3.29 10.42 -1.16
CA GLY A 101 -4.71 10.28 -0.84
C GLY A 101 -5.18 8.82 -0.92
N LEU A 102 -4.81 8.13 -1.99
CA LEU A 102 -5.17 6.72 -2.21
C LEU A 102 -4.56 5.79 -1.15
N LEU A 103 -3.27 5.95 -0.83
CA LEU A 103 -2.60 5.15 0.21
C LEU A 103 -3.14 5.44 1.62
N ALA A 104 -3.59 6.66 1.88
CA ALA A 104 -4.29 6.98 3.13
C ALA A 104 -5.60 6.20 3.23
N VAL A 105 -6.39 6.12 2.14
CA VAL A 105 -7.60 5.28 2.09
C VAL A 105 -7.24 3.80 2.28
N THR A 106 -6.19 3.29 1.61
CA THR A 106 -5.71 1.92 1.80
C THR A 106 -5.41 1.62 3.27
N ALA A 107 -4.67 2.49 3.95
CA ALA A 107 -4.33 2.31 5.37
C ALA A 107 -5.58 2.32 6.26
N VAL A 108 -6.53 3.23 5.99
CA VAL A 108 -7.82 3.27 6.68
C VAL A 108 -8.60 1.97 6.48
N CYS A 109 -8.66 1.44 5.26
CA CYS A 109 -9.29 0.14 4.97
C CYS A 109 -8.65 -0.99 5.79
N MET A 110 -7.31 -1.07 5.84
CA MET A 110 -6.61 -2.09 6.63
C MET A 110 -6.96 -2.01 8.14
N VAL A 111 -7.12 -0.79 8.68
CA VAL A 111 -7.50 -0.60 10.09
C VAL A 111 -8.97 -0.91 10.32
N ILE A 112 -9.87 -0.48 9.43
CA ILE A 112 -11.32 -0.67 9.58
C ILE A 112 -11.71 -2.12 9.38
N ALA A 113 -11.03 -2.86 8.50
CA ALA A 113 -11.36 -4.25 8.20
C ALA A 113 -11.43 -5.15 9.46
N ARG A 114 -10.62 -4.86 10.49
CA ARG A 114 -10.66 -5.61 11.77
C ARG A 114 -11.94 -5.41 12.57
N PHE A 115 -12.68 -4.34 12.29
CA PHE A 115 -13.93 -3.98 12.97
C PHE A 115 -15.17 -4.28 12.13
N ALA A 116 -14.98 -4.66 10.86
CA ALA A 116 -16.04 -4.99 9.92
C ALA A 116 -16.39 -6.49 9.90
N ALA A 117 -15.94 -7.22 10.93
CA ALA A 117 -16.16 -8.66 11.12
C ALA A 117 -17.48 -8.93 11.86
#